data_AF-A0A150PM41-F1
#
_entry.id   AF-A0A150PM41-F1
#
_cell.length_a   1.000
_cell.length_b   1.000
_cell.length_c   1.000
_cell.angle_alpha   90.00
_cell.angle_beta   90.00
_cell.angle_gamma   90.00
#
_symmetry.space_group_name_H-M   'P 1'
#
loop_
_entity.id
_entity.type
_entity.pdbx_description
1 polymer ?
#
loop_
_entity_poly.entity_id
_entity_poly.type
_entity_poly.pdbx_seq_one_letter_code
_entity_poly.pdbx_strand_id
1 'polypeptide(L)'
;MSALIRPERLDPLLAPWMPDAEERAFVVRCIVGEGPVHHRGASYTLVCLLGLLLEELGPEDGGAPAGESLPVPIRLPPHLARGDDHDYPLSIPIAPLTRLAPKGSPELAALVDCLTDGPPHHALANAAMVCLIDALFARAARARAAAETA
;
A
#
# COMPACT_ATOMS: atom_id res chain seq x y z
N MET A 1 2.14 21.93 13.40
CA MET A 1 1.51 20.74 12.79
C MET A 1 0.70 21.21 11.60
N SER A 2 0.86 20.62 10.42
CA SER A 2 0.02 20.97 9.26
C SER A 2 -1.41 20.52 9.56
N ALA A 3 -2.37 21.45 9.57
CA ALA A 3 -3.79 21.19 9.87
C ALA A 3 -4.47 20.22 8.86
N LEU A 4 -3.75 19.79 7.82
CA LEU A 4 -4.23 18.95 6.73
C LEU A 4 -4.26 17.45 7.06
N ILE A 5 -3.24 16.94 7.76
CA ILE A 5 -3.04 15.49 7.93
C ILE A 5 -3.89 14.99 9.10
N ARG A 6 -4.77 14.03 8.83
CA ARG A 6 -5.63 13.33 9.81
C ARG A 6 -5.30 11.84 9.79
N PRO A 7 -4.30 11.38 10.56
CA PRO A 7 -3.80 9.99 10.52
C PRO A 7 -4.90 8.95 10.70
N GLU A 8 -5.94 9.26 11.48
CA GLU A 8 -7.10 8.42 11.73
C GLU A 8 -7.87 8.01 10.46
N ARG A 9 -7.70 8.74 9.35
CA ARG A 9 -8.30 8.37 8.06
C ARG A 9 -7.61 7.21 7.37
N LEU A 10 -6.35 6.92 7.71
CA LEU A 10 -5.57 5.86 7.05
C LEU A 10 -5.84 4.49 7.68
N ASP A 11 -6.20 4.46 8.97
CA ASP A 11 -6.44 3.22 9.70
C ASP A 11 -7.47 2.29 9.03
N PRO A 12 -8.71 2.73 8.73
CA PRO A 12 -9.68 1.86 8.08
C PRO A 12 -9.30 1.48 6.65
N LEU A 13 -8.50 2.32 5.97
CA LEU A 13 -8.02 2.04 4.61
C LEU A 13 -6.97 0.93 4.59
N LEU A 14 -6.20 0.75 5.66
CA LEU A 14 -5.16 -0.28 5.73
C LEU A 14 -5.64 -1.57 6.41
N ALA A 15 -6.73 -1.52 7.16
CA ALA A 15 -7.27 -2.64 7.93
C ALA A 15 -7.45 -3.96 7.13
N PRO A 16 -7.85 -3.96 5.85
CA PRO A 16 -7.97 -5.20 5.08
C PRO A 16 -6.64 -5.95 4.89
N TRP A 17 -5.53 -5.22 4.79
CA TRP A 17 -4.19 -5.80 4.61
C TRP A 17 -3.43 -5.98 5.92
N MET A 18 -3.80 -5.20 6.95
CA MET A 18 -3.14 -5.17 8.25
C MET A 18 -4.18 -5.32 9.35
N PRO A 19 -4.61 -6.55 9.68
CA PRO A 19 -5.65 -6.78 10.68
C PRO A 19 -5.20 -6.37 12.09
N ASP A 20 -3.92 -6.52 12.40
CA ASP A 20 -3.35 -6.09 13.68
C ASP A 20 -3.33 -4.55 13.77
N ALA A 21 -3.96 -4.02 14.82
CA ALA A 21 -4.12 -2.59 15.01
C ALA A 21 -2.82 -1.89 15.45
N GLU A 22 -1.92 -2.58 16.14
CA GLU A 22 -0.65 -2.00 16.59
C GLU A 22 0.33 -1.87 15.43
N GLU A 23 0.44 -2.91 14.60
CA GLU A 23 1.22 -2.89 13.36
C GLU A 23 0.70 -1.82 12.40
N ARG A 24 -0.61 -1.74 12.24
CA ARG A 24 -1.25 -0.74 11.38
C ARG A 24 -1.02 0.67 11.90
N ALA A 25 -1.17 0.90 13.21
CA ALA A 25 -0.84 2.18 13.83
C ALA A 25 0.64 2.54 13.64
N PHE A 26 1.55 1.56 13.68
CA PHE A 26 2.96 1.77 13.37
C PHE A 26 3.17 2.22 11.93
N VAL A 27 2.60 1.53 10.95
CA VAL A 27 2.71 1.91 9.53
C VAL A 27 2.11 3.29 9.26
N VAL A 28 0.95 3.61 9.85
CA VAL A 28 0.36 4.95 9.73
C VAL A 28 1.31 6.01 10.28
N ARG A 29 1.94 5.79 11.45
CA ARG A 29 2.94 6.71 11.99
C ARG A 29 4.13 6.88 11.05
N CYS A 30 4.62 5.82 10.42
CA CYS A 30 5.72 5.94 9.46
C CYS A 30 5.31 6.77 8.22
N ILE A 31 4.12 6.53 7.65
CA ILE A 31 3.64 7.25 6.45
C ILE A 31 3.49 8.75 6.69
N VAL A 32 2.86 9.16 7.80
CA VAL A 32 2.47 10.57 8.01
C VAL A 32 3.18 11.27 9.18
N GLY A 33 3.96 10.55 9.97
CA GLY A 33 4.73 11.08 11.09
C GLY A 33 6.16 11.47 10.70
N GLU A 34 6.76 10.78 9.72
CA GLU A 34 8.17 10.91 9.37
C GLU A 34 8.42 11.63 8.05
N GLY A 35 9.56 12.32 7.93
CA GLY A 35 9.98 12.97 6.68
C GLY A 35 9.46 14.40 6.45
N PRO A 36 9.79 15.03 5.31
CA PRO A 36 9.42 16.42 5.04
C PRO A 36 7.90 16.58 4.87
N VAL A 37 7.38 17.75 5.24
CA VAL A 37 5.92 18.00 5.29
C VAL A 37 5.21 17.80 3.94
N HIS A 38 5.86 18.16 2.83
CA HIS A 38 5.25 18.05 1.51
C HIS A 38 5.18 16.60 1.01
N HIS A 39 6.15 15.74 1.35
CA HIS A 39 6.08 14.32 1.04
C HIS A 39 4.96 13.64 1.83
N ARG A 40 4.90 13.84 3.15
CA ARG A 40 3.83 13.30 4.01
C ARG A 40 2.44 13.78 3.56
N GLY A 41 2.32 15.07 3.25
CA GLY A 41 1.07 15.66 2.77
C GLY A 41 0.63 15.08 1.44
N ALA A 42 1.56 14.88 0.50
CA ALA A 42 1.26 14.27 -0.80
C ALA A 42 0.83 12.81 -0.65
N SER A 43 1.61 11.98 0.07
CA SER A 43 1.28 10.59 0.36
C SER A 43 -0.10 10.45 1.02
N TYR A 44 -0.35 11.22 2.08
CA TYR A 44 -1.64 11.26 2.75
C TYR A 44 -2.79 11.60 1.79
N THR A 45 -2.61 12.61 0.95
CA THR A 45 -3.63 13.07 -0.01
C THR A 45 -3.94 11.97 -1.02
N LEU A 46 -2.92 11.34 -1.61
CA LEU A 46 -3.11 10.28 -2.62
C LEU A 46 -3.78 9.03 -2.04
N VAL A 47 -3.35 8.60 -0.85
CA VAL A 47 -3.98 7.46 -0.15
C VAL A 47 -5.45 7.75 0.16
N CYS A 48 -5.78 8.95 0.63
CA CYS A 48 -7.16 9.34 0.88
C CYS A 48 -8.00 9.38 -0.42
N LEU A 49 -7.46 9.91 -1.52
CA LEU A 49 -8.16 9.95 -2.80
C LEU A 49 -8.45 8.54 -3.33
N LEU A 50 -7.50 7.61 -3.20
CA LEU A 50 -7.73 6.20 -3.55
C LEU A 50 -8.78 5.55 -2.66
N GLY A 51 -8.80 5.87 -1.36
CA GLY A 51 -9.85 5.44 -0.44
C GLY A 51 -11.24 5.93 -0.86
N LEU A 52 -11.37 7.21 -1.23
CA LEU A 52 -12.63 7.76 -1.73
C LEU A 52 -13.07 7.07 -3.03
N LEU A 53 -12.15 6.79 -3.95
CA LEU A 53 -12.47 6.04 -5.17
C LEU A 53 -12.97 4.62 -4.87
N LEU A 54 -12.43 3.98 -3.83
CA LEU A 54 -12.91 2.67 -3.38
C LEU A 54 -14.35 2.78 -2.84
N GLU A 55 -14.65 3.79 -2.03
CA GLU A 55 -16.01 4.03 -1.49
C GLU A 55 -17.04 4.21 -2.61
N GLU A 56 -16.70 4.95 -3.67
CA GLU A 56 -17.58 5.16 -4.84
C GLU A 56 -17.91 3.86 -5.59
N LEU A 57 -17.03 2.85 -5.55
CA LEU A 57 -17.27 1.53 -6.15
C LEU A 57 -18.15 0.61 -5.26
N GLY A 58 -18.57 1.09 -4.09
CA GLY A 58 -19.40 0.36 -3.14
C GLY A 58 -18.63 -0.57 -2.19
N PRO A 59 -19.35 -1.21 -1.26
CA PRO A 59 -18.76 -2.09 -0.26
C PRO A 59 -18.12 -3.33 -0.91
N GLU A 60 -17.15 -3.90 -0.21
CA GLU A 60 -16.58 -5.18 -0.59
C GLU A 60 -17.37 -6.33 0.04
N ASP A 61 -17.95 -7.18 -0.80
CA ASP A 61 -18.42 -8.50 -0.40
C ASP A 61 -17.24 -9.48 -0.51
N GLY A 62 -16.46 -9.64 0.56
CA GLY A 62 -15.37 -10.62 0.59
C GLY A 62 -14.26 -10.34 1.61
N GLY A 63 -13.63 -11.41 2.11
CA GLY A 63 -12.57 -11.37 3.12
C GLY A 63 -11.25 -10.79 2.63
N ALA A 64 -10.20 -10.95 3.45
CA ALA A 64 -8.89 -10.36 3.23
C ALA A 64 -8.37 -10.54 1.78
N PRO A 65 -7.70 -9.53 1.21
CA PRO A 65 -7.16 -9.57 -0.15
C PRO A 65 -6.29 -10.83 -0.33
N ALA A 66 -6.74 -11.72 -1.20
CA ALA A 66 -6.07 -12.98 -1.48
C ALA A 66 -5.14 -12.80 -2.69
N GLY A 67 -3.85 -13.04 -2.50
CA GLY A 67 -2.89 -12.91 -3.59
C GLY A 67 -1.45 -13.01 -3.12
N GLU A 68 -0.55 -13.16 -4.08
CA GLU A 68 0.88 -13.10 -3.83
C GLU A 68 1.30 -11.64 -3.54
N SER A 69 2.11 -11.47 -2.50
CA SER A 69 2.63 -10.17 -2.09
C SER A 69 4.12 -10.25 -1.82
N LEU A 70 4.82 -9.13 -2.02
CA LEU A 70 6.24 -8.99 -1.74
C LEU A 70 6.45 -8.18 -0.46
N PRO A 71 7.45 -8.53 0.37
CA PRO A 71 7.77 -7.77 1.56
C PRO A 71 8.24 -6.35 1.20
N VAL A 72 8.04 -5.42 2.14
CA VAL A 72 8.67 -4.09 2.09
C VAL A 72 9.84 -4.10 3.07
N PRO A 73 11.10 -4.11 2.59
CA PRO A 73 12.26 -4.28 3.46
C PRO A 73 12.53 -3.03 4.31
N ILE A 74 12.90 -3.24 5.58
CA ILE A 74 13.47 -2.21 6.44
C ILE A 74 14.94 -2.03 6.07
N ARG A 75 15.26 -0.90 5.47
CA ARG A 75 16.64 -0.55 5.11
C ARG A 75 17.36 0.09 6.29
N LEU A 76 18.08 -0.74 7.05
CA LEU A 76 18.98 -0.28 8.11
C LEU A 76 20.35 0.12 7.55
N PRO A 77 21.04 1.11 8.14
CA PRO A 77 22.45 1.35 7.86
C PRO A 77 23.29 0.08 8.01
N PRO A 78 24.37 -0.13 7.21
CA PRO A 78 25.11 -1.39 7.19
C PRO A 78 25.64 -1.86 8.55
N HIS A 79 25.94 -0.94 9.47
CA HIS A 79 26.43 -1.24 10.82
C HIS A 79 25.32 -1.63 11.81
N LEU A 80 24.05 -1.51 11.42
CA LEU A 80 22.86 -1.90 12.20
C LEU A 80 22.13 -3.11 11.60
N ALA A 81 22.43 -3.48 10.35
CA ALA A 81 21.88 -4.67 9.72
C ALA A 81 22.34 -5.93 10.48
N ARG A 82 21.40 -6.64 11.09
CA ARG A 82 21.59 -7.98 11.64
C ARG A 82 20.89 -8.96 10.70
N GLY A 83 21.47 -10.15 10.53
CA GLY A 83 21.15 -11.09 9.43
C GLY A 83 19.75 -11.72 9.42
N ASP A 84 18.82 -11.22 10.23
CA ASP A 84 17.41 -11.62 10.19
C ASP A 84 16.64 -10.47 9.55
N ASP A 85 16.09 -10.72 8.37
CA ASP A 85 15.37 -9.74 7.55
C ASP A 85 14.29 -9.03 8.36
N HIS A 86 14.41 -7.70 8.42
CA HIS A 86 13.42 -6.85 9.07
C HIS A 86 12.52 -6.33 7.96
N ASP A 87 11.35 -6.94 7.75
CA ASP A 87 10.34 -6.40 6.85
C ASP A 87 9.33 -5.56 7.62
N TYR A 88 8.75 -4.56 6.96
CA TYR A 88 7.57 -3.90 7.49
C TYR A 88 6.37 -4.85 7.43
N PRO A 89 5.38 -4.69 8.34
CA PRO A 89 4.18 -5.54 8.36
C PRO A 89 3.26 -5.33 7.15
N LEU A 90 3.43 -4.25 6.38
CA LEU A 90 2.72 -4.03 5.12
C LEU A 90 3.52 -4.61 3.94
N SER A 91 2.87 -5.44 3.13
CA SER A 91 3.42 -6.00 1.89
C SER A 91 2.81 -5.34 0.64
N ILE A 92 3.42 -5.56 -0.52
CA ILE A 92 2.96 -5.05 -1.82
C ILE A 92 2.29 -6.19 -2.60
N PRO A 93 1.00 -6.11 -2.94
CA PRO A 93 0.38 -7.09 -3.83
C PRO A 93 0.99 -7.00 -5.22
N ILE A 94 1.30 -8.16 -5.81
CA ILE A 94 1.99 -8.24 -7.11
C ILE A 94 1.01 -8.06 -8.29
N ALA A 95 -0.25 -8.44 -8.11
CA ALA A 95 -1.27 -8.43 -9.16
C ALA A 95 -1.45 -7.09 -9.92
N PRO A 96 -1.42 -5.90 -9.30
CA PRO A 96 -1.48 -4.64 -10.05
C PRO A 96 -0.19 -4.40 -10.85
N LEU A 97 0.97 -4.83 -10.33
CA LEU A 97 2.26 -4.63 -10.98
C LEU A 97 2.43 -5.55 -12.19
N THR A 98 1.85 -6.76 -12.16
CA THR A 98 1.93 -7.71 -13.28
C THR A 98 1.16 -7.28 -14.52
N ARG A 99 0.32 -6.25 -14.39
CA ARG A 99 -0.30 -5.56 -15.53
C ARG A 99 0.69 -4.68 -16.30
N LEU A 100 1.80 -4.29 -15.68
CA LEU A 100 2.84 -3.45 -16.26
C LEU A 100 4.06 -4.26 -16.72
N ALA A 101 4.40 -5.32 -16.00
CA ALA A 101 5.56 -6.17 -16.31
C ALA A 101 5.28 -7.65 -15.99
N PRO A 102 5.72 -8.62 -16.81
CA PRO A 102 5.48 -10.03 -16.52
C PRO A 102 6.07 -10.49 -15.19
N LYS A 103 5.42 -11.49 -14.56
CA LYS A 103 5.94 -12.09 -13.33
C LYS A 103 7.34 -12.69 -13.55
N GLY A 104 8.25 -12.41 -12.63
CA GLY A 104 9.64 -12.88 -12.67
C GLY A 104 10.54 -12.14 -13.66
N SER A 105 10.04 -11.10 -14.34
CA SER A 105 10.87 -10.31 -15.25
C SER A 105 11.75 -9.31 -14.49
N PRO A 106 12.92 -8.92 -15.06
CA PRO A 106 13.76 -7.85 -14.49
C PRO A 106 13.02 -6.52 -14.34
N GLU A 107 12.08 -6.22 -15.24
CA GLU A 107 11.26 -5.01 -15.20
C GLU A 107 10.33 -5.00 -13.98
N LEU A 108 9.71 -6.15 -13.65
CA LEU A 108 8.89 -6.24 -12.44
C LEU A 108 9.74 -6.04 -11.19
N ALA A 109 10.95 -6.62 -11.14
CA ALA A 109 11.88 -6.40 -10.03
C ALA A 109 12.24 -4.91 -9.90
N ALA A 110 12.54 -4.24 -11.00
CA ALA A 110 12.83 -2.80 -11.01
C ALA A 110 11.65 -1.93 -10.54
N LEU A 111 10.41 -2.31 -10.88
CA LEU A 111 9.20 -1.63 -10.36
C LEU A 111 9.10 -1.76 -8.83
N VAL A 112 9.34 -2.96 -8.30
CA VAL A 112 9.32 -3.22 -6.84
C VAL A 112 10.44 -2.46 -6.14
N ASP A 113 11.64 -2.42 -6.71
CA ASP A 113 12.74 -1.63 -6.19
C ASP A 113 12.37 -0.15 -6.14
N CYS A 114 11.83 0.43 -7.22
CA CYS A 114 11.38 1.83 -7.22
C CYS A 114 10.30 2.13 -6.17
N LEU A 115 9.41 1.17 -5.87
CA LEU A 115 8.35 1.36 -4.89
C LEU A 115 8.86 1.25 -3.45
N THR A 116 9.88 0.44 -3.20
CA THR A 116 10.44 0.14 -1.87
C THR A 116 11.75 0.87 -1.59
N ASP A 117 12.30 1.59 -2.56
CA ASP A 117 13.48 2.43 -2.39
C ASP A 117 13.12 3.73 -1.67
N GLY A 118 13.95 4.07 -0.69
CA GLY A 118 13.79 5.26 0.13
C GLY A 118 13.35 5.00 1.59
N PRO A 119 13.17 6.09 2.35
CA PRO A 119 12.84 6.03 3.77
C PRO A 119 11.40 5.53 4.01
N PRO A 120 11.04 5.17 5.27
CA PRO A 120 9.81 4.46 5.58
C PRO A 120 8.54 5.18 5.11
N HIS A 121 8.49 6.51 5.25
CA HIS A 121 7.36 7.33 4.81
C HIS A 121 7.08 7.28 3.30
N HIS A 122 8.08 6.91 2.48
CA HIS A 122 7.92 6.73 1.04
C HIS A 122 7.52 5.29 0.71
N ALA A 123 8.32 4.32 1.14
CA ALA A 123 8.10 2.92 0.80
C ALA A 123 6.72 2.41 1.27
N LEU A 124 6.31 2.77 2.49
CA LEU A 124 5.02 2.37 3.03
C LEU A 124 3.84 3.11 2.41
N ALA A 125 4.03 4.37 2.02
CA ALA A 125 3.00 5.10 1.27
C ALA A 125 2.76 4.47 -0.10
N ASN A 126 3.84 4.10 -0.79
CA ASN A 126 3.78 3.40 -2.07
C ASN A 126 3.06 2.06 -1.92
N ALA A 127 3.45 1.25 -0.93
CA ALA A 127 2.80 -0.02 -0.66
C ALA A 127 1.29 0.15 -0.37
N ALA A 128 0.92 1.12 0.47
CA ALA A 128 -0.48 1.43 0.76
C ALA A 128 -1.26 1.82 -0.51
N MET A 129 -0.68 2.64 -1.39
CA MET A 129 -1.31 3.00 -2.65
C MET A 129 -1.49 1.79 -3.57
N VAL A 130 -0.50 0.90 -3.66
CA VAL A 130 -0.57 -0.31 -4.50
C VAL A 130 -1.63 -1.29 -3.96
N CYS A 131 -1.76 -1.43 -2.65
CA CYS A 131 -2.86 -2.16 -2.01
C CYS A 131 -4.23 -1.62 -2.45
N LEU A 132 -4.45 -0.31 -2.34
CA LEU A 132 -5.72 0.30 -2.72
C LEU A 132 -5.98 0.17 -4.23
N ILE A 133 -4.95 0.28 -5.06
CA ILE A 133 -5.05 0.07 -6.52
C ILE A 133 -5.43 -1.37 -6.86
N ASP A 134 -4.88 -2.36 -6.15
CA ASP A 134 -5.26 -3.77 -6.32
C ASP A 134 -6.76 -3.99 -6.04
N ALA A 135 -7.25 -3.45 -4.91
CA ALA A 135 -8.65 -3.50 -4.56
C ALA A 135 -9.55 -2.79 -5.60
N LEU A 136 -9.11 -1.65 -6.13
CA LEU A 136 -9.82 -0.93 -7.20
C LEU A 136 -9.95 -1.79 -8.46
N PHE A 137 -8.86 -2.46 -8.86
CA PHE A 137 -8.89 -3.36 -10.01
C PHE A 137 -9.80 -4.57 -9.79
N ALA A 138 -9.80 -5.14 -8.59
CA ALA A 138 -10.68 -6.26 -8.24
C ALA A 138 -12.15 -5.85 -8.32
N ARG A 139 -12.53 -4.69 -7.77
CA ARG A 139 -13.90 -4.14 -7.87
C ARG A 139 -14.31 -3.85 -9.30
N ALA A 140 -13.42 -3.21 -10.07
CA ALA A 140 -13.67 -2.91 -11.48
C ALA A 140 -13.86 -4.17 -12.34
N ALA A 141 -13.15 -5.27 -12.03
CA ALA A 141 -13.33 -6.54 -12.72
C ALA A 141 -14.70 -7.18 -12.41
N ARG A 142 -15.12 -7.17 -11.13
CA ARG A 142 -16.43 -7.68 -10.71
C ARG A 142 -17.58 -6.90 -11.35
N ALA A 143 -17.48 -5.57 -11.37
CA ALA A 143 -18.49 -4.70 -11.98
C ALA A 143 -18.66 -4.99 -13.48
N ARG A 144 -17.56 -5.25 -14.22
CA ARG A 144 -17.63 -5.65 -15.63
C ARG A 144 -18.29 -7.00 -15.83
N ALA A 145 -17.93 -8.00 -15.02
CA ALA A 145 -18.53 -9.34 -15.11
C ALA A 145 -20.04 -9.33 -14.81
N ALA A 146 -20.48 -8.53 -13.84
CA ALA A 146 -21.90 -8.34 -13.54
C ALA A 146 -22.67 -7.69 -14.71
N ALA A 147 -22.05 -6.74 -15.42
CA ALA A 147 -22.66 -6.10 -16.59
C ALA A 147 -22.73 -7.02 -17.82
N GLU A 148 -21.83 -8.00 -17.96
CA GLU A 148 -21.85 -8.98 -19.05
C GLU A 148 -22.89 -10.10 -18.84
N THR A 149 -23.37 -10.27 -17.61
CA THR A 149 -24.35 -11.31 -17.23
C THR A 149 -25.77 -10.78 -17.06
N ALA A 150 -25.97 -9.46 -17.13
CA ALA A 150 -27.26 -8.76 -17.05
C ALA A 150 -27.84 -8.47 -18.45
#